data_AF-A0A7Y2CFN2-F1
#
_entry.id   AF-A0A7Y2CFN2-F1
#
_cell.length_a   1.000
_cell.length_b   1.000
_cell.length_c   1.000
_cell.angle_alpha   90.00
_cell.angle_beta   90.00
_cell.angle_gamma   90.00
#
_symmetry.space_group_name_H-M   'P 1'
#
loop_
_entity.id
_entity.type
_entity.pdbx_description
1 polymer ?
#
loop_
_entity_poly.entity_id
_entity_poly.type
_entity_poly.pdbx_seq_one_letter_code
_entity_poly.pdbx_strand_id
1 'polypeptide(L)'
;MAGFFGIVLLLIAAAGALYWRWKKHIEAEIAEGAAIEWAHYQKVEPEFLRGYDEAKFREVYACVHTPRFPGYAMAIAGTFALSLPIAFAVIAGSIWAAGQMGLLPEPAEIVRYVQIGEQKSVASWQCDAICKLYVAEAFSGFYVYFAVMVIWLSIVAFYMRRYHARRPGYLRDEIIRSRPASPDPVKESEEA
;
A
#
# COMPACT_ATOMS: atom_id res chain seq x y z
N MET A 1 -24.71 7.16 -5.48
CA MET A 1 -23.46 6.37 -5.33
C MET A 1 -22.46 6.65 -6.45
N ALA A 2 -22.82 6.53 -7.74
CA ALA A 2 -21.86 6.74 -8.85
C ALA A 2 -21.13 8.10 -8.82
N GLY A 3 -21.84 9.20 -8.52
CA GLY A 3 -21.23 10.54 -8.42
C GLY A 3 -20.15 10.65 -7.33
N PHE A 4 -20.35 9.99 -6.18
CA PHE A 4 -19.36 9.97 -5.10
C PHE A 4 -18.05 9.30 -5.55
N PHE A 5 -18.15 8.11 -6.17
CA PHE A 5 -16.98 7.42 -6.70
C PHE A 5 -16.28 8.22 -7.80
N GLY A 6 -17.04 8.87 -8.68
CA GLY A 6 -16.49 9.77 -9.71
C GLY A 6 -15.66 10.91 -9.10
N ILE A 7 -16.19 11.56 -8.05
CA ILE A 7 -15.47 12.63 -7.33
C ILE A 7 -14.21 12.09 -6.67
N VAL A 8 -14.28 10.96 -5.96
CA VAL A 8 -13.10 10.36 -5.30
C VAL A 8 -12.02 10.01 -6.31
N LEU A 9 -12.39 9.40 -7.45
CA LEU A 9 -11.44 9.07 -8.52
C LEU A 9 -10.80 10.32 -9.12
N LEU A 10 -11.58 11.38 -9.33
CA LEU A 10 -11.05 12.66 -9.81
C LEU A 10 -10.06 13.28 -8.83
N LEU A 11 -10.36 13.24 -7.52
CA LEU A 11 -9.46 13.74 -6.48
C LEU A 11 -8.16 12.93 -6.42
N ILE A 12 -8.22 11.61 -6.52
CA ILE A 12 -7.03 10.75 -6.57
C ILE A 12 -6.21 11.03 -7.83
N ALA A 13 -6.85 11.20 -8.98
CA ALA A 13 -6.17 11.55 -10.23
C ALA A 13 -5.48 12.92 -10.14
N ALA A 14 -6.16 13.92 -9.58
CA ALA A 14 -5.60 15.25 -9.34
C ALA A 14 -4.40 15.19 -8.38
N ALA A 15 -4.51 14.46 -7.26
CA ALA A 15 -3.41 14.24 -6.33
C ALA A 15 -2.24 13.50 -7.00
N GLY A 16 -2.51 12.53 -7.88
CA GLY A 16 -1.49 11.84 -8.67
C GLY A 16 -0.75 12.77 -9.64
N ALA A 17 -1.47 13.67 -10.31
CA ALA A 17 -0.87 14.66 -11.21
C ALA A 17 0.00 15.66 -10.43
N LEU A 18 -0.47 16.14 -9.29
CA LEU A 18 0.30 17.01 -8.39
C LEU A 18 1.55 16.30 -7.86
N TYR A 19 1.41 15.06 -7.40
CA TYR A 19 2.54 14.23 -6.97
C TYR A 19 3.57 14.05 -8.09
N TRP A 20 3.14 13.78 -9.32
CA TRP A 20 4.04 13.62 -10.46
C TRP A 20 4.80 14.91 -10.80
N ARG A 21 4.11 16.05 -10.79
CA ARG A 21 4.75 17.36 -10.97
C ARG A 21 5.77 17.64 -9.87
N TRP A 22 5.39 17.40 -8.62
CA TRP A 22 6.28 17.56 -7.47
C TRP A 22 7.49 16.63 -7.56
N LYS A 23 7.28 15.35 -7.90
CA LYS A 23 8.35 14.35 -8.05
C LYS A 23 9.40 14.81 -9.06
N LYS A 24 8.99 15.33 -10.22
CA LYS A 24 9.93 15.86 -11.24
C LYS A 24 10.77 17.03 -10.72
N HIS A 25 10.17 17.90 -9.92
CA HIS A 25 10.88 19.02 -9.33
C HIS A 25 11.94 18.55 -8.33
N ILE A 26 11.57 17.63 -7.45
CA ILE A 26 12.49 17.03 -6.47
C ILE A 26 13.62 16.24 -7.17
N GLU A 27 13.33 15.54 -8.26
CA GLU A 27 14.37 14.85 -9.05
C GLU A 27 15.42 15.82 -9.59
N ALA A 28 15.02 17.03 -10.01
CA ALA A 28 15.95 18.07 -10.45
C ALA A 28 16.80 18.59 -9.29
N GLU A 29 16.19 18.92 -8.14
CA GLU A 29 16.91 19.38 -6.94
C GLU A 29 17.91 18.33 -6.43
N ILE A 30 17.53 17.06 -6.45
CA ILE A 30 18.40 15.94 -6.05
C ILE A 30 19.58 15.80 -7.04
N ALA A 31 19.35 15.99 -8.34
CA ALA A 31 20.41 15.91 -9.34
C ALA A 31 21.44 17.04 -9.16
N GLU A 32 20.98 18.26 -8.86
CA GLU A 32 21.85 19.40 -8.52
C GLU A 32 22.64 19.14 -7.23
N GLY A 33 21.95 18.69 -6.18
CA GLY A 33 22.58 18.32 -4.91
C GLY A 33 23.65 17.24 -5.07
N ALA A 34 23.38 16.22 -5.89
CA ALA A 34 24.34 15.15 -6.17
C ALA A 34 25.61 15.68 -6.85
N ALA A 35 25.49 16.63 -7.78
CA ALA A 35 26.65 17.21 -8.46
C ALA A 35 27.52 18.07 -7.52
N ILE A 36 26.88 18.84 -6.64
CA ILE A 36 27.58 19.66 -5.63
C ILE A 36 28.32 18.76 -4.64
N GLU A 37 27.64 17.74 -4.11
CA GLU A 37 28.21 16.83 -3.12
C GLU A 37 29.36 15.99 -3.70
N TRP A 38 29.22 15.56 -4.96
CA TRP A 38 30.29 14.86 -5.69
C TRP A 38 31.55 15.73 -5.82
N ALA A 39 31.40 16.99 -6.25
CA ALA A 39 32.51 17.93 -6.36
C ALA A 39 33.13 18.25 -4.98
N HIS A 40 32.35 18.20 -3.90
CA HIS A 40 32.85 18.34 -2.54
C HIS A 40 33.72 17.13 -2.15
N TYR A 41 33.22 15.90 -2.31
CA TYR A 41 33.96 14.68 -1.99
C TYR A 41 35.24 14.55 -2.80
N GLN A 42 35.25 14.94 -4.08
CA GLN A 42 36.48 14.95 -4.88
C GLN A 42 37.58 15.86 -4.30
N LYS A 43 37.19 16.97 -3.66
CA LYS A 43 38.14 17.93 -3.08
C LYS A 43 38.58 17.54 -1.67
N VAL A 44 37.67 17.04 -0.84
CA VAL A 44 37.90 16.84 0.60
C VAL A 44 38.32 15.40 0.91
N GLU A 45 37.71 14.40 0.26
CA GLU A 45 37.94 12.98 0.52
C GLU A 45 37.99 12.17 -0.78
N PRO A 46 38.97 12.41 -1.68
CA PRO A 46 39.04 11.69 -2.96
C PRO A 46 39.21 10.17 -2.79
N GLU A 47 39.83 9.74 -1.69
CA GLU A 47 39.97 8.31 -1.34
C GLU A 47 38.61 7.63 -1.12
N PHE A 48 37.61 8.36 -0.62
CA PHE A 48 36.26 7.85 -0.39
C PHE A 48 35.57 7.48 -1.72
N LEU A 49 35.87 8.23 -2.79
CA LEU A 49 35.33 8.02 -4.13
C LEU A 49 36.15 7.04 -4.99
N ARG A 50 37.23 6.45 -4.45
CA ARG A 50 38.09 5.56 -5.23
C ARG A 50 37.31 4.35 -5.75
N GLY A 51 37.34 4.15 -7.08
CA GLY A 51 36.61 3.07 -7.75
C GLY A 51 35.13 3.36 -7.99
N TYR A 52 34.68 4.59 -7.76
CA TYR A 52 33.33 5.04 -8.03
C TYR A 52 33.30 5.99 -9.22
N ASP A 53 32.34 5.82 -10.12
CA ASP A 53 32.04 6.82 -11.13
C ASP A 53 30.97 7.81 -10.62
N GLU A 54 30.88 8.95 -11.29
CA GLU A 54 29.91 9.98 -10.93
C GLU A 54 28.47 9.50 -11.15
N ALA A 55 28.24 8.68 -12.17
CA ALA A 55 26.91 8.16 -12.50
C ALA A 55 26.34 7.28 -11.37
N LYS A 56 27.15 6.35 -10.84
CA LYS A 56 26.79 5.49 -9.72
C LYS A 56 26.63 6.29 -8.44
N PHE A 57 27.46 7.30 -8.20
CA PHE A 57 27.29 8.19 -7.05
C PHE A 57 25.93 8.90 -7.12
N ARG A 58 25.57 9.48 -8.26
CA ARG A 58 24.27 10.13 -8.48
C ARG A 58 23.10 9.16 -8.27
N GLU A 59 23.23 7.92 -8.74
CA GLU A 59 22.22 6.86 -8.51
C GLU A 59 22.00 6.60 -7.02
N VAL A 60 23.09 6.39 -6.25
CA VAL A 60 23.03 6.13 -4.81
C VAL A 60 22.50 7.35 -4.06
N TYR A 61 22.97 8.55 -4.42
CA TYR A 61 22.53 9.81 -3.83
C TYR A 61 21.03 10.01 -4.02
N ALA A 62 20.53 9.79 -5.23
CA ALA A 62 19.10 9.86 -5.53
C ALA A 62 18.31 8.81 -4.74
N CYS A 63 18.83 7.57 -4.62
CA CYS A 63 18.18 6.50 -3.86
C CYS A 63 17.96 6.86 -2.39
N VAL A 64 18.93 7.55 -1.77
CA VAL A 64 18.93 7.98 -0.37
C VAL A 64 18.06 9.21 -0.13
N HIS A 65 18.19 10.23 -0.97
CA HIS A 65 17.54 11.53 -0.77
C HIS A 65 16.12 11.63 -1.35
N THR A 66 15.71 10.70 -2.22
CA THR A 66 14.34 10.74 -2.78
C THR A 66 13.31 10.49 -1.68
N PRO A 67 12.38 11.44 -1.41
CA PRO A 67 11.30 11.26 -0.46
C PRO A 67 10.31 10.18 -0.94
N ARG A 68 10.37 9.00 -0.30
CA ARG A 68 9.58 7.83 -0.70
C ARG A 68 8.14 7.87 -0.19
N PHE A 69 7.93 8.46 0.99
CA PHE A 69 6.65 8.41 1.70
C PHE A 69 5.46 8.83 0.83
N PRO A 70 5.50 9.95 0.08
CA PRO A 70 4.35 10.37 -0.73
C PRO A 70 3.99 9.36 -1.83
N GLY A 71 4.98 8.68 -2.40
CA GLY A 71 4.72 7.61 -3.38
C GLY A 71 3.98 6.41 -2.77
N TYR A 72 4.35 6.00 -1.56
CA TYR A 72 3.63 4.95 -0.83
C TYR A 72 2.24 5.42 -0.39
N ALA A 73 2.08 6.67 0.04
CA ALA A 73 0.78 7.22 0.42
C ALA A 73 -0.20 7.22 -0.77
N MET A 74 0.26 7.63 -1.97
CA MET A 74 -0.54 7.58 -3.19
C MET A 74 -0.90 6.14 -3.58
N ALA A 75 0.05 5.20 -3.46
CA ALA A 75 -0.20 3.79 -3.74
C ALA A 75 -1.24 3.18 -2.78
N ILE A 76 -1.16 3.50 -1.48
CA ILE A 76 -2.14 3.07 -0.47
C ILE A 76 -3.51 3.67 -0.80
N ALA A 77 -3.60 4.97 -1.07
CA ALA A 77 -4.86 5.63 -1.39
C ALA A 77 -5.53 5.04 -2.65
N GLY A 78 -4.74 4.81 -3.71
CA GLY A 78 -5.23 4.15 -4.92
C GLY A 78 -5.69 2.71 -4.66
N THR A 79 -4.94 1.95 -3.85
CA THR A 79 -5.31 0.57 -3.48
C THR A 79 -6.59 0.55 -2.64
N PHE A 80 -6.78 1.48 -1.71
CA PHE A 80 -8.03 1.60 -0.94
C PHE A 80 -9.23 1.88 -1.85
N ALA A 81 -9.11 2.86 -2.75
CA ALA A 81 -10.18 3.21 -3.67
C ALA A 81 -10.59 2.03 -4.56
N LEU A 82 -9.62 1.24 -5.03
CA LEU A 82 -9.86 0.04 -5.84
C LEU A 82 -10.35 -1.16 -5.00
N SER A 83 -9.94 -1.26 -3.73
CA SER A 83 -10.29 -2.40 -2.89
C SER A 83 -11.80 -2.53 -2.65
N LEU A 84 -12.52 -1.41 -2.55
CA LEU A 84 -13.97 -1.40 -2.33
C LEU A 84 -14.76 -2.05 -3.47
N PRO A 85 -14.68 -1.58 -4.73
CA PRO A 85 -15.40 -2.22 -5.83
C PRO A 85 -14.96 -3.67 -6.06
N ILE A 86 -13.68 -3.99 -5.83
CA ILE A 86 -13.19 -5.37 -5.91
C ILE A 86 -13.83 -6.23 -4.83
N ALA A 87 -13.87 -5.78 -3.57
CA ALA A 87 -14.48 -6.51 -2.47
C ALA A 87 -15.98 -6.75 -2.72
N PHE A 88 -16.70 -5.73 -3.17
CA PHE A 88 -18.12 -5.87 -3.53
C PHE A 88 -18.33 -6.82 -4.71
N ALA A 89 -17.49 -6.77 -5.73
CA ALA A 89 -17.56 -7.69 -6.86
C ALA A 89 -17.31 -9.15 -6.42
N VAL A 90 -16.33 -9.37 -5.53
CA VAL A 90 -16.04 -10.70 -4.96
C VAL A 90 -17.21 -11.19 -4.11
N ILE A 91 -17.77 -10.35 -3.23
CA ILE A 91 -18.92 -10.71 -2.41
C ILE A 91 -20.12 -11.05 -3.30
N ALA A 92 -20.49 -10.17 -4.24
CA ALA A 92 -21.60 -10.39 -5.15
C ALA A 92 -21.42 -11.65 -6.01
N GLY A 93 -20.21 -11.85 -6.55
CA GLY A 93 -19.86 -13.03 -7.33
C GLY A 93 -19.94 -14.31 -6.51
N SER A 94 -19.48 -14.29 -5.25
CA SER A 94 -19.56 -15.43 -4.34
C SER A 94 -21.00 -15.79 -3.97
N ILE A 95 -21.85 -14.79 -3.71
CA ILE A 95 -23.28 -14.98 -3.44
C ILE A 95 -23.95 -15.59 -4.68
N TRP A 96 -23.69 -15.01 -5.86
CA TRP A 96 -24.24 -15.55 -7.11
C TRP A 96 -23.84 -17.01 -7.33
N ALA A 97 -22.56 -17.34 -7.17
CA ALA A 97 -22.06 -18.71 -7.32
C ALA A 97 -22.67 -19.67 -6.29
N ALA A 98 -22.76 -19.27 -5.03
CA ALA A 98 -23.39 -20.05 -3.97
C ALA A 98 -24.88 -20.32 -4.26
N GLY A 99 -25.58 -19.33 -4.82
CA GLY A 99 -26.97 -19.46 -5.25
C GLY A 99 -27.14 -20.49 -6.37
N GLN A 100 -26.25 -20.48 -7.36
CA GLN A 100 -26.25 -21.48 -8.44
C GLN A 100 -25.98 -22.90 -7.93
N MET A 101 -25.20 -23.04 -6.86
CA MET A 101 -24.90 -24.35 -6.24
C MET A 101 -25.96 -24.80 -5.22
N GLY A 102 -27.02 -24.01 -4.97
CA GLY A 102 -28.01 -24.32 -3.92
C GLY A 102 -27.43 -24.30 -2.50
N LEU A 103 -26.27 -23.64 -2.30
CA LEU A 103 -25.62 -23.53 -0.99
C LEU A 103 -26.19 -22.38 -0.15
N LEU A 104 -26.92 -21.46 -0.78
CA LEU A 104 -27.57 -20.38 -0.06
C LEU A 104 -28.87 -20.89 0.56
N PRO A 105 -29.04 -20.79 1.89
CA PRO A 105 -30.32 -21.08 2.52
C PRO A 105 -31.37 -20.09 2.02
N GLU A 106 -32.62 -20.55 1.91
CA GLU A 106 -33.71 -19.63 1.60
C GLU A 106 -33.79 -18.55 2.69
N PRO A 107 -34.04 -17.27 2.34
CA PRO A 107 -34.13 -16.20 3.33
C PRO A 107 -35.12 -16.49 4.48
N ALA A 108 -36.20 -17.23 4.18
CA ALA A 108 -37.19 -17.67 5.15
C ALA A 108 -36.63 -18.70 6.16
N GLU A 109 -35.62 -19.49 5.79
CA GLU A 109 -34.97 -20.45 6.66
C GLU A 109 -33.97 -19.78 7.61
N ILE A 110 -33.22 -18.77 7.14
CA ILE A 110 -32.28 -18.01 7.99
C ILE A 110 -33.01 -17.41 9.20
N VAL A 111 -34.22 -16.91 9.00
CA VAL A 111 -35.09 -16.34 10.04
C VAL A 111 -35.45 -17.36 11.14
N ARG A 112 -35.40 -18.66 10.84
CA ARG A 112 -35.63 -19.75 11.80
C ARG A 112 -34.40 -20.08 12.62
N TYR A 113 -33.20 -19.88 12.07
CA TYR A 113 -31.93 -20.21 12.73
C TYR A 113 -31.32 -19.07 13.55
N VAL A 114 -31.68 -17.82 13.27
CA VAL A 114 -31.28 -16.67 14.10
C VAL A 114 -32.12 -16.67 15.38
N GLN A 115 -31.68 -17.45 16.37
CA GLN A 115 -32.13 -17.31 17.76
C GLN A 115 -31.50 -16.04 18.33
N ILE A 116 -32.16 -14.90 18.14
CA ILE A 116 -32.02 -13.79 19.10
C ILE A 116 -32.47 -14.41 20.43
N GLY A 117 -31.61 -14.46 21.45
CA GLY A 117 -31.87 -15.21 22.70
C GLY A 117 -33.15 -14.77 23.44
N GLU A 118 -33.28 -15.02 24.74
CA GLU A 118 -34.39 -14.48 25.55
C GLU A 118 -34.36 -12.94 25.70
N GLN A 119 -34.11 -12.18 24.62
CA GLN A 119 -34.59 -10.81 24.55
C GLN A 119 -36.10 -10.86 24.53
N LYS A 120 -36.68 -10.74 25.73
CA LYS A 120 -38.05 -10.28 25.89
C LYS A 120 -38.15 -8.91 25.25
N SER A 121 -38.60 -8.87 23.99
CA SER A 121 -39.16 -7.67 23.39
C SER A 121 -40.10 -7.06 24.41
N VAL A 122 -39.85 -5.82 24.82
CA VAL A 122 -40.67 -5.13 25.84
C VAL A 122 -42.10 -4.90 25.33
N ALA A 123 -42.35 -5.13 24.04
CA ALA A 123 -43.68 -5.16 23.44
C ALA A 123 -44.02 -6.57 22.92
N SER A 124 -45.17 -7.09 23.32
CA SER A 124 -45.70 -8.41 22.98
C SER A 124 -46.25 -8.53 21.55
N TRP A 125 -46.10 -7.49 20.72
CA TRP A 125 -46.47 -7.45 19.31
C TRP A 125 -45.24 -6.99 18.48
N GLN A 126 -45.03 -7.55 17.28
CA GLN A 126 -44.19 -6.98 16.21
C GLN A 126 -42.66 -7.18 16.21
N CYS A 127 -42.15 -8.40 16.40
CA CYS A 127 -40.97 -8.78 15.61
C CYS A 127 -41.35 -9.94 14.68
N ASP A 128 -42.15 -9.59 13.68
CA ASP A 128 -42.53 -10.45 12.54
C ASP A 128 -41.29 -10.84 11.72
N ALA A 129 -41.42 -11.75 10.75
CA ALA A 129 -40.32 -12.20 9.89
C ALA A 129 -39.52 -11.03 9.27
N ILE A 130 -40.20 -9.91 8.97
CA ILE A 130 -39.60 -8.66 8.48
C ILE A 130 -38.60 -8.07 9.48
N CYS A 131 -38.92 -8.04 10.78
CA CYS A 131 -38.04 -7.51 11.81
C CYS A 131 -36.78 -8.38 11.99
N LYS A 132 -36.92 -9.71 11.92
CA LYS A 132 -35.78 -10.63 11.93
C LYS A 132 -34.88 -10.49 10.70
N LEU A 133 -35.46 -10.21 9.53
CA LEU A 133 -34.70 -9.88 8.32
C LEU A 133 -33.91 -8.59 8.48
N TYR A 134 -34.48 -7.53 9.05
CA TYR A 134 -33.75 -6.29 9.36
C TYR A 134 -32.59 -6.51 10.33
N VAL A 135 -32.78 -7.34 11.35
CA VAL A 135 -31.71 -7.70 12.29
C VAL A 135 -30.61 -8.50 11.57
N ALA A 136 -30.98 -9.48 10.74
CA ALA A 136 -30.02 -10.24 9.94
C ALA A 136 -29.25 -9.35 8.94
N GLU A 137 -29.93 -8.41 8.29
CA GLU A 137 -29.33 -7.41 7.41
C GLU A 137 -28.34 -6.53 8.19
N ALA A 138 -28.71 -6.05 9.39
CA ALA A 138 -27.83 -5.27 10.25
C ALA A 138 -26.56 -6.06 10.65
N PHE A 139 -26.70 -7.35 11.01
CA PHE A 139 -25.55 -8.22 11.28
C PHE A 139 -24.70 -8.47 10.03
N SER A 140 -25.31 -8.58 8.85
CA SER A 140 -24.55 -8.72 7.60
C SER A 140 -23.68 -7.48 7.33
N GLY A 141 -24.19 -6.28 7.62
CA GLY A 141 -23.43 -5.03 7.53
C GLY A 141 -22.21 -5.01 8.47
N PHE A 142 -22.35 -5.57 9.68
CA PHE A 142 -21.24 -5.74 10.61
C PHE A 142 -20.13 -6.61 10.01
N TYR A 143 -20.44 -7.80 9.49
CA TYR A 143 -19.42 -8.69 8.91
C TYR A 143 -18.75 -8.08 7.67
N VAL A 144 -19.53 -7.41 6.81
CA VAL A 144 -18.98 -6.69 5.64
C VAL A 144 -18.03 -5.57 6.08
N TYR A 145 -18.39 -4.80 7.11
CA TYR A 145 -17.53 -3.76 7.67
C TYR A 145 -16.20 -4.34 8.18
N PHE A 146 -16.24 -5.41 8.98
CA PHE A 146 -15.02 -6.07 9.48
C PHE A 146 -14.18 -6.67 8.35
N ALA A 147 -14.79 -7.26 7.33
CA ALA A 147 -14.08 -7.77 6.17
C ALA A 147 -13.33 -6.65 5.43
N VAL A 148 -14.00 -5.52 5.19
CA VAL A 148 -13.37 -4.33 4.58
C VAL A 148 -12.23 -3.79 5.46
N MET A 149 -12.43 -3.72 6.77
CA MET A 149 -11.40 -3.31 7.72
C MET A 149 -10.18 -4.22 7.68
N VAL A 150 -10.36 -5.54 7.65
CA VAL A 150 -9.25 -6.51 7.55
C VAL A 150 -8.51 -6.35 6.22
N ILE A 151 -9.22 -6.15 5.10
CA ILE A 151 -8.61 -5.87 3.81
C ILE A 151 -7.77 -4.59 3.88
N TRP A 152 -8.29 -3.52 4.48
CA TRP A 152 -7.58 -2.26 4.59
C TRP A 152 -6.35 -2.34 5.49
N LEU A 153 -6.46 -3.00 6.65
CA LEU A 153 -5.32 -3.25 7.52
C LEU A 153 -4.25 -4.08 6.80
N SER A 154 -4.64 -5.06 5.99
CA SER A 154 -3.73 -5.87 5.20
C SER A 154 -2.99 -5.04 4.14
N ILE A 155 -3.68 -4.13 3.46
CA ILE A 155 -3.08 -3.18 2.51
C ILE A 155 -2.03 -2.32 3.22
N VAL A 156 -2.38 -1.72 4.37
CA VAL A 156 -1.46 -0.88 5.14
C VAL A 156 -0.26 -1.69 5.62
N ALA A 157 -0.49 -2.86 6.22
CA ALA A 157 0.57 -3.73 6.71
C ALA A 157 1.54 -4.13 5.58
N PHE A 158 1.02 -4.46 4.38
CA PHE A 158 1.82 -4.78 3.21
C PHE A 158 2.72 -3.59 2.80
N TYR A 159 2.14 -2.41 2.61
CA TYR A 159 2.90 -1.24 2.17
C TYR A 159 3.88 -0.75 3.24
N MET A 160 3.52 -0.80 4.52
CA MET A 160 4.42 -0.43 5.62
C MET A 160 5.59 -1.40 5.75
N ARG A 161 5.34 -2.72 5.71
CA ARG A 161 6.41 -3.73 5.68
C ARG A 161 7.35 -3.47 4.50
N ARG A 162 6.78 -3.19 3.34
CA ARG A 162 7.51 -2.95 2.09
C ARG A 162 8.28 -1.63 2.08
N TYR A 163 7.77 -0.59 2.76
CA TYR A 163 8.42 0.69 2.98
C TYR A 163 9.63 0.55 3.90
N HIS A 164 9.45 -0.08 5.07
CA HIS A 164 10.53 -0.29 6.03
C HIS A 164 11.61 -1.25 5.52
N ALA A 165 11.24 -2.32 4.83
CA ALA A 165 12.19 -3.30 4.30
C ALA A 165 13.13 -2.73 3.21
N ARG A 166 12.78 -1.61 2.57
CA ARG A 166 13.62 -0.98 1.55
C ARG A 166 14.20 0.35 1.98
N ARG A 167 14.13 0.75 3.25
CA ARG A 167 14.65 2.04 3.71
C ARG A 167 16.16 2.12 3.43
N PRO A 168 16.65 3.10 2.65
CA PRO A 168 18.08 3.30 2.47
C PRO A 168 18.70 3.76 3.79
N GLY A 169 19.94 3.37 4.03
CA GLY A 169 20.77 3.85 5.13
C GLY A 169 21.30 5.25 4.87
N TYR A 170 22.33 5.65 5.63
CA TYR A 170 23.04 6.89 5.38
C TYR A 170 23.80 6.83 4.05
N LEU A 171 24.01 7.99 3.42
CA LEU A 171 24.69 8.08 2.12
C LEU A 171 26.03 7.34 2.11
N ARG A 172 26.86 7.54 3.14
CA ARG A 172 28.16 6.88 3.25
C ARG A 172 28.04 5.35 3.30
N ASP A 173 27.12 4.84 4.11
CA ASP A 173 26.91 3.39 4.24
C ASP A 173 26.43 2.76 2.92
N GLU A 174 25.54 3.46 2.21
CA GLU A 174 25.06 2.97 0.92
C GLU A 174 26.16 3.01 -0.15
N ILE A 175 27.01 4.04 -0.18
CA ILE A 175 28.17 4.09 -1.08
C ILE A 175 29.14 2.95 -0.79
N ILE A 176 29.44 2.67 0.49
CA ILE A 176 30.31 1.55 0.88
C ILE A 176 29.69 0.21 0.47
N ARG A 177 28.38 0.02 0.70
CA ARG A 177 27.66 -1.21 0.34
C ARG A 177 27.62 -1.46 -1.17
N SER A 178 27.57 -0.39 -1.96
CA SER A 178 27.48 -0.47 -3.42
C SER A 178 28.84 -0.46 -4.13
N ARG A 179 29.94 -0.36 -3.36
CA ARG A 179 31.30 -0.51 -3.87
C ARG A 179 31.49 -1.92 -4.44
N PRO A 180 31.95 -2.08 -5.69
CA PRO A 180 32.32 -3.39 -6.21
C PRO A 180 33.43 -3.96 -5.30
N ALA A 181 33.36 -5.26 -5.01
CA ALA A 181 34.40 -5.93 -4.22
C ALA A 181 35.76 -5.57 -4.83
N SER A 182 36.65 -4.99 -4.01
CA SER A 182 38.03 -4.72 -4.47
C SER A 182 38.60 -6.03 -5.00
N PRO A 183 39.24 -6.06 -6.18
CA PRO A 183 39.96 -7.25 -6.61
C PRO A 183 40.92 -7.65 -5.49
N ASP A 184 40.88 -8.93 -5.10
CA ASP A 184 41.70 -9.46 -4.00
C ASP A 184 43.17 -9.17 -4.33
N PRO A 185 43.90 -8.41 -3.49
CA PRO A 185 45.31 -8.09 -3.75
C PRO A 185 46.20 -9.34 -3.78
N VAL A 186 45.69 -10.49 -3.32
CA VAL A 186 46.37 -11.79 -3.35
C VAL A 186 46.42 -12.38 -4.77
N LYS A 187 45.49 -12.05 -5.66
CA LYS A 187 45.50 -12.59 -7.03
C LYS A 187 46.47 -11.85 -7.96
N GLU A 188 46.69 -10.56 -7.74
CA GLU A 188 47.64 -9.78 -8.55
C GLU A 188 49.12 -10.15 -8.27
N SER A 189 49.43 -10.74 -7.11
CA SER A 189 50.80 -11.20 -6.80
C SER A 189 51.10 -12.64 -7.23
N GLU A 190 50.08 -13.44 -7.58
CA GLU A 190 50.26 -14.77 -8.17
C GLU A 190 50.38 -14.73 -9.71
N GLU A 191 49.93 -13.64 -10.35
CA GLU A 191 50.02 -13.44 -11.81
C GLU A 191 51.20 -12.54 -12.24
N ALA A 192 52.01 -12.04 -11.30
CA ALA A 192 53.20 -11.22 -11.54
C ALA A 192 54.51 -12.02 -11.35
#